data_AF-A0A510KYZ4-F1
#
_entry.id   AF-A0A510KYZ4-F1
#
_cell.length_a   1.000
_cell.length_b   1.000
_cell.length_c   1.000
_cell.angle_alpha   90.00
_cell.angle_beta   90.00
_cell.angle_gamma   90.00
#
_symmetry.space_group_name_H-M   'P 1'
#
loop_
_entity.id
_entity.type
_entity.pdbx_description
1 polymer ?
#
loop_
_entity_poly.entity_id
_entity_poly.type
_entity_poly.pdbx_seq_one_letter_code
_entity_poly.pdbx_strand_id
1 'polypeptide(L)'
;MKLWLFLVEGNSDKIYVDKIIKYYVKSEKLKKEIKLEWIILDGKYNYNKKDKQINQKIDKFKNQNRNSDYEIIYVIDLDKCRNNEKDRTFLVDIKKFVQKNKYKLIKNNENIEMILKIDNKSKNKKEKVKIAEKFIMKESIEKYLRIEEPENVSIGSNIFQILDILESGV
;
A
#
# COMPACT_ATOMS: atom_id res chain seq x y z
N MET A 1 -11.93 11.18 13.72
CA MET A 1 -11.69 10.33 12.54
C MET A 1 -10.33 10.70 11.95
N LYS A 2 -9.51 9.70 11.60
CA LYS A 2 -8.19 9.81 11.01
C LYS A 2 -8.25 9.39 9.54
N LEU A 3 -7.55 10.08 8.65
CA LEU A 3 -7.46 9.73 7.23
C LEU A 3 -6.24 8.86 6.98
N TRP A 4 -6.44 7.72 6.33
CA TRP A 4 -5.36 6.92 5.79
C TRP A 4 -5.41 7.00 4.26
N LEU A 5 -4.42 7.68 3.70
CA LEU A 5 -4.30 7.91 2.28
C LEU A 5 -3.24 7.00 1.68
N PHE A 6 -3.68 5.96 0.99
CA PHE A 6 -2.81 4.98 0.34
C PHE A 6 -2.40 5.42 -1.06
N LEU A 7 -1.10 5.38 -1.34
CA LEU A 7 -0.52 5.58 -2.65
C LEU A 7 -0.10 4.20 -3.19
N VAL A 8 -0.76 3.73 -4.25
CA VAL A 8 -0.54 2.39 -4.82
C VAL A 8 -0.22 2.49 -6.31
N GLU A 9 0.55 1.53 -6.83
CA GLU A 9 0.93 1.52 -8.24
C GLU A 9 -0.28 1.36 -9.18
N GLY A 10 -1.15 0.39 -8.87
CA GLY A 10 -2.30 0.03 -9.71
C GLY A 10 -3.58 -0.31 -8.93
N ASN A 11 -4.66 -0.51 -9.70
CA ASN A 11 -5.97 -0.86 -9.14
C ASN A 11 -6.00 -2.26 -8.49
N SER A 12 -5.20 -3.21 -8.98
CA SER A 12 -5.07 -4.54 -8.36
C SER A 12 -4.52 -4.42 -6.94
N ASP A 13 -3.52 -3.56 -6.75
CA ASP A 13 -2.88 -3.35 -5.44
C ASP A 13 -3.85 -2.72 -4.46
N LYS A 14 -4.60 -1.70 -4.91
CA LYS A 14 -5.70 -1.13 -4.12
C LYS A 14 -6.65 -2.20 -3.62
N ILE A 15 -7.18 -3.03 -4.51
CA ILE A 15 -8.21 -4.03 -4.18
C ILE A 15 -7.65 -5.05 -3.19
N TYR A 16 -6.41 -5.47 -3.40
CA TYR A 16 -5.74 -6.43 -2.53
C TYR A 16 -5.51 -5.86 -1.12
N VAL A 17 -4.87 -4.69 -1.02
CA VAL A 17 -4.57 -4.04 0.26
C VAL A 17 -5.87 -3.68 1.00
N ASP A 18 -6.90 -3.19 0.29
CA ASP A 18 -8.22 -2.91 0.87
C ASP A 18 -8.84 -4.14 1.52
N LYS A 19 -8.77 -5.30 0.85
CA LYS A 19 -9.29 -6.57 1.38
C LYS A 19 -8.52 -7.06 2.61
N ILE A 20 -7.20 -6.85 2.64
CA ILE A 20 -6.38 -7.23 3.78
C ILE A 20 -6.68 -6.33 4.98
N ILE A 21 -6.75 -5.01 4.78
CA ILE A 21 -7.12 -4.07 5.85
C ILE A 21 -8.49 -4.41 6.41
N LYS A 22 -9.48 -4.67 5.56
CA LYS A 22 -10.84 -5.02 6.01
C LYS A 22 -10.94 -6.36 6.72
N TYR A 23 -10.00 -7.28 6.45
CA TYR A 23 -9.95 -8.56 7.14
C TYR A 23 -9.44 -8.40 8.58
N TYR A 24 -8.42 -7.57 8.79
CA TYR A 24 -7.79 -7.40 10.11
C TYR A 24 -8.35 -6.27 10.95
N VAL A 25 -8.81 -5.18 10.33
CA VAL A 25 -9.37 -4.04 11.06
C VAL A 25 -10.85 -4.27 11.30
N LYS A 26 -11.25 -4.23 12.58
CA LYS A 26 -12.65 -4.29 13.00
C LYS A 26 -13.49 -3.30 12.20
N SER A 27 -14.63 -3.77 11.69
CA SER A 27 -15.51 -3.00 10.80
C SER A 27 -15.96 -1.68 11.45
N GLU A 28 -16.12 -1.69 12.77
CA GLU A 28 -16.55 -0.56 13.58
C GLU A 28 -15.47 0.54 13.60
N LYS A 29 -14.18 0.15 13.68
CA LYS A 29 -13.04 1.07 13.65
C LYS A 29 -12.94 1.76 12.29
N LEU A 30 -13.12 1.02 11.20
CA LEU A 30 -13.18 1.58 9.83
C LEU A 30 -14.40 2.49 9.59
N LYS A 31 -15.47 2.37 10.38
CA LYS A 31 -16.66 3.22 10.24
C LYS A 31 -16.58 4.50 11.07
N LYS A 32 -15.99 4.43 12.26
CA LYS A 32 -16.02 5.52 13.25
C LYS A 32 -14.70 6.28 13.36
N GLU A 33 -13.59 5.59 13.17
CA GLU A 33 -12.27 6.11 13.53
C GLU A 33 -11.37 6.34 12.33
N ILE A 34 -11.42 5.50 11.30
CA ILE A 34 -10.47 5.54 10.18
C ILE A 34 -11.21 5.67 8.85
N LYS A 35 -10.86 6.69 8.06
CA LYS A 35 -11.29 6.84 6.67
C LYS A 35 -10.19 6.37 5.74
N LEU A 36 -10.48 5.37 4.90
CA LEU A 36 -9.57 4.92 3.85
C LEU A 36 -9.78 5.72 2.57
N GLU A 37 -8.72 6.28 2.02
CA GLU A 37 -8.68 6.92 0.71
C GLU A 37 -7.49 6.39 -0.11
N TRP A 38 -7.60 6.46 -1.43
CA TRP A 38 -6.64 5.84 -2.34
C TRP A 38 -6.26 6.79 -3.48
N ILE A 39 -4.98 6.78 -3.86
CA ILE A 39 -4.46 7.38 -5.09
C ILE A 39 -3.72 6.30 -5.88
N ILE A 40 -4.09 6.15 -7.14
CA ILE A 40 -3.39 5.30 -8.10
C ILE A 40 -2.29 6.12 -8.76
N LEU A 41 -1.06 5.64 -8.71
CA LEU A 41 0.12 6.32 -9.25
C LEU A 41 0.28 6.11 -10.76
N ASP A 42 -0.39 5.10 -11.33
CA ASP A 42 -0.33 4.74 -12.75
C ASP A 42 1.06 4.26 -13.19
N GLY A 43 1.76 3.57 -12.28
CA GLY A 43 3.11 3.00 -12.51
C GLY A 43 4.10 3.36 -11.40
N LYS A 44 5.03 2.45 -11.11
CA LYS A 44 5.99 2.59 -10.00
C LYS A 44 6.78 3.91 -9.99
N TYR A 45 7.19 4.43 -11.15
CA TYR A 45 8.03 5.63 -11.26
C TYR A 45 7.28 6.96 -11.14
N ASN A 46 5.98 6.95 -10.87
CA ASN A 46 5.16 8.17 -10.78
C ASN A 46 4.95 8.65 -9.33
N TYR A 47 5.77 8.19 -8.39
CA TYR A 47 5.65 8.47 -6.95
C TYR A 47 5.62 9.97 -6.58
N ASN A 48 6.24 10.83 -7.39
CA ASN A 48 6.32 12.27 -7.17
C ASN A 48 5.33 13.09 -8.05
N LYS A 49 4.42 12.45 -8.77
CA LYS A 49 3.55 13.13 -9.76
C LYS A 49 2.15 13.47 -9.25
N LYS A 50 1.82 13.09 -8.01
CA LYS A 50 0.44 13.16 -7.48
C LYS A 50 0.26 14.15 -6.32
N ASP A 51 1.23 15.02 -6.04
CA ASP A 51 1.18 15.98 -4.92
C ASP A 51 -0.10 16.82 -4.91
N LYS A 52 -0.52 17.34 -6.06
CA LYS A 52 -1.78 18.09 -6.18
C LYS A 52 -2.99 17.27 -5.73
N GLN A 53 -3.04 15.99 -6.13
CA GLN A 53 -4.15 15.10 -5.78
C GLN A 53 -4.11 14.67 -4.30
N ILE A 54 -2.91 14.48 -3.75
CA ILE A 54 -2.66 14.21 -2.33
C ILE A 54 -3.23 15.37 -1.50
N ASN A 55 -2.78 16.60 -1.79
CA ASN A 55 -3.21 17.79 -1.07
C ASN A 55 -4.74 18.01 -1.18
N GLN A 56 -5.32 17.85 -2.37
CA GLN A 56 -6.77 17.95 -2.55
C GLN A 56 -7.56 16.97 -1.68
N LYS A 57 -7.09 15.73 -1.51
CA LYS A 57 -7.76 14.75 -0.63
C LYS A 57 -7.61 15.12 0.84
N ILE A 58 -6.44 15.58 1.26
CA ILE A 58 -6.17 16.00 2.64
C ILE A 58 -7.01 17.23 2.99
N ASP A 59 -7.00 18.26 2.15
CA ASP A 59 -7.76 19.49 2.37
C ASP A 59 -9.26 19.21 2.46
N LYS A 60 -9.78 18.40 1.54
CA LYS A 60 -11.18 17.95 1.58
C LYS A 60 -11.51 17.24 2.88
N PHE A 61 -10.62 16.37 3.37
CA PHE A 61 -10.83 15.64 4.62
C PHE A 61 -10.80 16.55 5.85
N LYS A 62 -9.81 17.44 5.94
CA LYS A 62 -9.67 18.42 7.03
C LYS A 62 -10.86 19.37 7.10
N ASN A 63 -11.37 19.82 5.95
CA ASN A 63 -12.56 20.68 5.90
C ASN A 63 -13.81 19.98 6.44
N GLN A 64 -13.92 18.66 6.26
CA GLN A 64 -15.04 17.85 6.77
C GLN A 64 -14.87 17.42 8.23
N ASN A 65 -13.63 17.35 8.73
CA ASN A 65 -13.30 16.82 10.06
C ASN A 65 -12.32 17.77 10.77
N ARG A 66 -12.84 18.75 11.50
CA ARG A 66 -12.00 19.66 12.30
C ARG A 66 -11.21 18.86 13.35
N ASN A 67 -9.93 19.21 13.56
CA ASN A 67 -8.99 18.49 14.44
C ASN A 67 -8.70 17.03 14.04
N SER A 68 -8.78 16.70 12.76
CA SER A 68 -8.46 15.37 12.26
C SER A 68 -6.98 15.21 11.90
N ASP A 69 -6.46 14.01 12.11
CA ASP A 69 -5.11 13.59 11.74
C ASP A 69 -5.14 12.79 10.43
N TYR A 70 -3.98 12.69 9.76
CA TYR A 70 -3.85 11.91 8.54
C TYR A 70 -2.49 11.21 8.44
N GLU A 71 -2.49 10.05 7.79
CA GLU A 71 -1.29 9.34 7.42
C GLU A 71 -1.30 9.08 5.92
N ILE A 72 -0.16 9.30 5.28
CA ILE A 72 0.06 8.98 3.89
C ILE A 72 0.95 7.74 3.86
N ILE A 73 0.46 6.71 3.18
CA ILE A 73 1.04 5.37 3.18
C ILE A 73 1.36 4.99 1.74
N TYR A 74 2.66 4.91 1.42
CA TYR A 74 3.13 4.49 0.11
C TYR A 74 3.28 2.97 0.07
N VAL A 75 2.63 2.30 -0.87
CA VAL A 75 2.72 0.84 -1.06
C VAL A 75 3.53 0.55 -2.31
N ILE A 76 4.65 -0.17 -2.15
CA ILE A 76 5.61 -0.45 -3.22
C ILE A 76 5.72 -1.95 -3.51
N ASP A 77 5.63 -2.33 -4.77
CA ASP A 77 6.01 -3.67 -5.25
C ASP A 77 7.55 -3.71 -5.48
N LEU A 78 8.24 -4.68 -4.87
CA LEU A 78 9.71 -4.80 -4.94
C LEU A 78 10.21 -5.90 -5.89
N ASP A 79 9.33 -6.62 -6.58
CA ASP A 79 9.64 -7.88 -7.29
C ASP A 79 10.66 -7.68 -8.41
N LYS A 80 10.77 -6.44 -8.88
CA LYS A 80 11.69 -6.05 -9.96
C LYS A 80 13.00 -5.44 -9.45
N CYS A 81 13.10 -5.12 -8.16
CA CYS A 81 14.18 -4.28 -7.64
C CYS A 81 15.53 -4.98 -7.47
N ARG A 82 15.62 -6.28 -7.77
CA ARG A 82 16.83 -7.06 -7.52
C ARG A 82 17.84 -7.04 -8.69
N ASN A 83 17.40 -6.76 -9.92
CA ASN A 83 18.16 -7.17 -11.12
C ASN A 83 18.62 -6.05 -12.08
N ASN A 84 18.32 -4.77 -11.86
CA ASN A 84 18.84 -3.67 -12.70
C ASN A 84 19.14 -2.38 -11.93
N GLU A 85 20.03 -1.54 -12.46
CA GLU A 85 20.46 -0.28 -11.82
C GLU A 85 19.32 0.72 -11.64
N LYS A 86 18.39 0.80 -12.60
CA LYS A 86 17.24 1.72 -12.53
C LYS A 86 16.38 1.45 -11.30
N ASP A 87 16.19 0.19 -10.95
CA ASP A 87 15.38 -0.18 -9.80
C ASP A 87 16.09 0.03 -8.46
N ARG A 88 17.43 -0.08 -8.44
CA ARG A 88 18.23 0.31 -7.26
C ARG A 88 18.15 1.82 -7.00
N THR A 89 18.31 2.63 -8.05
CA THR A 89 18.15 4.09 -7.95
C THR A 89 16.74 4.47 -7.50
N PHE A 90 15.73 3.82 -8.08
CA PHE A 90 14.33 4.01 -7.71
C PHE A 90 14.06 3.74 -6.23
N LEU A 91 14.62 2.68 -5.65
CA LEU A 91 14.46 2.40 -4.22
C LEU A 91 15.08 3.49 -3.34
N VAL A 92 16.28 3.94 -3.68
CA VAL A 92 16.95 5.03 -2.97
C VAL A 92 16.11 6.31 -3.05
N ASP A 93 15.58 6.62 -4.22
CA ASP A 93 14.78 7.82 -4.44
C ASP A 93 13.45 7.79 -3.70
N ILE A 94 12.78 6.63 -3.67
CA ILE A 94 11.55 6.47 -2.88
C ILE A 94 11.85 6.62 -1.39
N LYS A 95 12.92 6.02 -0.87
CA LYS A 95 13.30 6.19 0.54
C LYS A 95 13.50 7.67 0.88
N LYS A 96 14.25 8.39 0.06
CA LYS A 96 14.45 9.84 0.23
C LYS A 96 13.13 10.60 0.16
N PHE A 97 12.26 10.24 -0.78
CA PHE A 97 10.95 10.87 -0.97
C PHE A 97 10.04 10.66 0.25
N VAL A 98 9.87 9.43 0.74
CA VAL A 98 9.00 9.16 1.89
C VAL A 98 9.57 9.78 3.17
N GLN A 99 10.89 9.77 3.37
CA GLN A 99 11.53 10.44 4.51
C GLN A 99 11.32 11.95 4.48
N LYS A 100 11.58 12.59 3.33
CA LYS A 100 11.39 14.04 3.14
C LYS A 100 9.95 14.45 3.43
N ASN A 101 8.98 13.66 2.97
CA ASN A 101 7.56 13.98 3.12
C ASN A 101 6.92 13.39 4.37
N LYS A 102 7.68 12.67 5.22
CA LYS A 102 7.19 11.96 6.41
C LYS A 102 6.06 10.97 6.11
N TYR A 103 6.13 10.29 4.97
CA TYR A 103 5.19 9.24 4.59
C TYR A 103 5.63 7.91 5.19
N LYS A 104 4.68 7.02 5.44
CA LYS A 104 4.97 5.61 5.73
C LYS A 104 5.21 4.88 4.43
N LEU A 105 6.16 3.95 4.42
CA LEU A 105 6.48 3.12 3.26
C LEU A 105 6.20 1.67 3.60
N ILE A 106 5.49 0.97 2.72
CA ILE A 106 5.05 -0.40 2.94
C ILE A 106 5.41 -1.23 1.72
N LYS A 107 6.10 -2.34 1.96
CA LYS A 107 6.38 -3.32 0.92
C LYS A 107 5.11 -4.13 0.65
N ASN A 108 4.66 -4.09 -0.60
CA ASN A 108 3.67 -5.01 -1.11
C ASN A 108 4.28 -6.40 -1.25
N ASN A 109 3.43 -7.41 -1.18
CA ASN A 109 3.92 -8.78 -1.18
C ASN A 109 4.41 -9.22 -2.55
N GLU A 110 5.64 -9.71 -2.62
CA GLU A 110 6.25 -10.26 -3.84
C GLU A 110 5.55 -11.51 -4.34
N ASN A 111 4.84 -12.18 -3.45
CA ASN A 111 4.00 -13.31 -3.78
C ASN A 111 2.54 -12.91 -4.00
N ILE A 112 2.20 -11.62 -4.11
CA ILE A 112 0.80 -11.20 -4.35
C ILE A 112 0.25 -11.87 -5.60
N GLU A 113 1.04 -11.97 -6.66
CA GLU A 113 0.63 -12.64 -7.89
C GLU A 113 0.42 -14.13 -7.64
N MET A 114 1.27 -14.78 -6.85
CA MET A 114 1.10 -16.18 -6.43
C MET A 114 -0.16 -16.38 -5.57
N ILE A 115 -0.41 -15.48 -4.61
CA ILE A 115 -1.59 -15.48 -3.72
C ILE A 115 -2.87 -15.27 -4.53
N LEU A 116 -2.82 -14.33 -5.47
CA LEU A 116 -3.89 -14.05 -6.41
C LEU A 116 -4.01 -15.16 -7.48
N LYS A 117 -3.12 -16.16 -7.51
CA LYS A 117 -3.03 -17.19 -8.57
C LYS A 117 -2.96 -16.58 -9.97
N ILE A 118 -2.30 -15.44 -10.08
CA ILE A 118 -1.93 -14.79 -11.33
C ILE A 118 -0.68 -15.52 -11.83
N ASP A 119 -0.87 -16.51 -12.71
CA ASP A 119 0.23 -17.00 -13.52
C ASP A 119 0.83 -15.82 -14.31
N ASN A 120 2.13 -15.60 -14.16
CA ASN A 120 2.83 -14.38 -14.57
C ASN A 120 3.02 -14.29 -16.09
N LYS A 121 2.49 -15.26 -16.84
CA LYS A 121 2.39 -15.26 -18.30
C LYS A 121 1.41 -14.16 -18.75
N SER A 122 1.93 -12.94 -18.87
CA SER A 122 1.40 -11.84 -19.68
C SER A 122 -0.09 -11.51 -19.50
N LYS A 123 -0.60 -11.51 -18.26
CA LYS A 123 -1.97 -11.01 -18.00
C LYS A 123 -2.01 -9.48 -18.07
N ASN A 124 -2.94 -8.96 -18.87
CA ASN A 124 -3.12 -7.51 -19.02
C ASN A 124 -3.67 -6.87 -17.73
N LYS A 125 -3.59 -5.53 -17.62
CA LYS A 125 -4.04 -4.79 -16.42
C LYS A 125 -5.48 -5.10 -16.00
N LYS A 126 -6.39 -5.35 -16.94
CA LYS A 126 -7.82 -5.64 -16.66
C LYS A 126 -8.00 -7.01 -16.00
N GLU A 127 -7.24 -8.01 -16.43
CA GLU A 127 -7.29 -9.35 -15.83
C GLU A 127 -6.76 -9.36 -14.40
N LYS A 128 -5.67 -8.63 -14.12
CA LYS A 128 -5.15 -8.48 -12.75
C LYS A 128 -6.22 -7.93 -11.80
N VAL A 129 -6.99 -6.95 -12.24
CA VAL A 129 -8.12 -6.39 -11.46
C VAL A 129 -9.20 -7.44 -11.21
N LYS A 130 -9.67 -8.15 -12.25
CA LYS A 130 -10.71 -9.20 -12.10
C LYS A 130 -10.30 -10.30 -11.12
N ILE A 131 -9.00 -10.64 -11.08
CA ILE A 131 -8.48 -11.64 -10.17
C ILE A 131 -8.42 -11.10 -8.74
N ALA A 132 -7.93 -9.87 -8.55
CA ALA A 132 -7.95 -9.20 -7.25
C ALA A 132 -9.38 -9.04 -6.70
N GLU A 133 -10.37 -8.79 -7.55
CA GLU A 133 -11.79 -8.74 -7.17
C GLU A 133 -12.32 -10.08 -6.65
N LYS A 134 -11.79 -11.21 -7.13
CA LYS A 134 -12.14 -12.57 -6.66
C LYS A 134 -11.36 -13.02 -5.43
N PHE A 135 -10.27 -12.34 -5.07
CA PHE A 135 -9.47 -12.66 -3.90
C PHE A 135 -10.29 -12.61 -2.61
N ILE A 136 -10.09 -13.57 -1.72
CA ILE A 136 -10.69 -13.57 -0.39
C ILE A 136 -9.56 -13.88 0.59
N MET A 137 -9.32 -12.96 1.52
CA MET A 137 -8.35 -13.15 2.59
C MET A 137 -8.86 -14.23 3.56
N LYS A 138 -7.96 -15.15 3.96
CA LYS A 138 -8.22 -16.26 4.87
C LYS A 138 -6.95 -16.56 5.65
N GLU A 139 -7.10 -17.18 6.83
CA GLU A 139 -5.98 -17.57 7.70
C GLU A 139 -4.89 -18.38 6.98
N SER A 140 -5.28 -19.30 6.09
CA SER A 140 -4.34 -20.13 5.32
C SER A 140 -3.45 -19.35 4.34
N ILE A 141 -3.76 -18.08 4.07
CA ILE A 141 -3.03 -17.17 3.19
C ILE A 141 -2.03 -16.31 3.97
N GLU A 142 -2.19 -16.16 5.29
CA GLU A 142 -1.37 -15.31 6.15
C GLU A 142 0.12 -15.65 6.11
N LYS A 143 0.44 -16.93 6.02
CA LYS A 143 1.82 -17.41 5.91
C LYS A 143 2.56 -16.82 4.71
N TYR A 144 1.84 -16.45 3.65
CA TYR A 144 2.45 -15.82 2.48
C TYR A 144 2.66 -14.33 2.67
N LEU A 145 1.91 -13.68 3.57
CA LEU A 145 1.98 -12.24 3.86
C LEU A 145 3.19 -11.85 4.75
N ARG A 146 3.78 -12.84 5.44
CA ARG A 146 5.01 -12.65 6.23
C ARG A 146 6.20 -12.70 5.29
N ILE A 147 6.79 -11.53 5.01
CA ILE A 147 7.96 -11.40 4.14
C ILE A 147 9.16 -11.13 5.04
N GLU A 148 10.20 -11.95 4.95
CA GLU A 148 11.51 -11.60 5.50
C GLU A 148 12.10 -10.46 4.67
N GLU A 149 12.61 -9.42 5.34
CA GLU A 149 13.29 -8.35 4.63
C GLU A 149 14.48 -8.93 3.87
N PRO A 150 14.67 -8.58 2.58
CA PRO A 150 15.96 -8.85 1.97
C PRO A 150 17.02 -8.13 2.79
N GLU A 151 18.08 -8.85 3.17
CA GLU A 151 19.22 -8.27 3.89
C GLU A 151 19.66 -6.98 3.20
N ASN A 152 19.89 -5.92 4.00
CA ASN A 152 20.36 -4.59 3.59
C ASN A 152 19.31 -3.63 3.00
N VAL A 153 18.02 -3.96 2.99
CA VAL A 153 17.03 -3.08 2.37
C VAL A 153 16.43 -2.06 3.35
N SER A 154 16.51 -2.19 4.68
CA SER A 154 16.08 -1.18 5.68
C SER A 154 14.73 -0.48 5.37
N ILE A 155 13.84 -1.15 4.61
CA ILE A 155 12.56 -0.57 4.17
C ILE A 155 11.51 -0.78 5.26
N GLY A 156 11.76 -1.68 6.22
CA GLY A 156 11.04 -1.77 7.48
C GLY A 156 9.54 -1.80 7.26
N SER A 157 8.96 -2.74 6.51
CA SER A 157 7.48 -2.89 6.46
C SER A 157 6.95 -4.05 5.63
N ASN A 158 6.28 -5.00 6.29
CA ASN A 158 5.35 -5.95 5.68
C ASN A 158 3.89 -5.40 5.78
N ILE A 159 2.92 -6.10 5.20
CA ILE A 159 1.50 -5.70 5.32
C ILE A 159 0.94 -5.87 6.74
N PHE A 160 1.56 -6.70 7.57
CA PHE A 160 1.23 -6.85 9.00
C PHE A 160 1.68 -5.68 9.87
N GLN A 161 2.71 -4.91 9.48
CA GLN A 161 3.10 -3.69 10.16
C GLN A 161 2.10 -2.56 9.90
N ILE A 162 1.24 -2.64 8.86
CA ILE A 162 0.02 -1.82 8.82
C ILE A 162 -0.82 -2.10 10.06
N LEU A 163 -0.92 -3.37 10.47
CA LEU A 163 -1.64 -3.78 11.68
C LEU A 163 -0.91 -3.32 12.94
N ASP A 164 0.42 -3.43 12.98
CA ASP A 164 1.19 -2.89 14.12
C ASP A 164 1.00 -1.37 14.24
N ILE A 165 0.96 -0.64 13.12
CA ILE A 165 0.60 0.79 13.05
C ILE A 165 -0.86 1.03 13.51
N LEU A 166 -1.79 0.10 13.22
CA LEU A 166 -3.19 0.18 13.65
C LEU A 166 -3.35 -0.02 15.16
N GLU A 167 -2.47 -0.81 15.78
CA GLU A 167 -2.49 -1.16 17.21
C GLU A 167 -1.67 -0.20 18.06
N SER A 168 -0.56 0.36 17.54
CA SER A 168 0.28 1.35 18.23
C SER A 168 -0.34 2.75 18.34
N GLY A 169 -1.59 2.92 17.87
CA GLY A 169 -2.41 4.12 18.05
C GLY A 169 -3.31 4.07 19.29
N VAL A 170 -3.03 3.15 20.22
CA VAL A 170 -3.64 3.04 21.56
C VAL A 170 -2.63 3.48 22.61
#